data_AF-A0A8H7CKN0-F1
#
_entry.id   AF-A0A8H7CKN0-F1
#
_cell.length_a   1.000
_cell.length_b   1.000
_cell.length_c   1.000
_cell.angle_alpha   90.00
_cell.angle_beta   90.00
_cell.angle_gamma   90.00
#
_symmetry.space_group_name_H-M   'P 1'
#
loop_
_entity.id
_entity.type
_entity.pdbx_description
1 polymer ?
#
loop_
_entity_poly.entity_id
_entity_poly.type
_entity_poly.pdbx_seq_one_letter_code
_entity_poly.pdbx_strand_id
1 'polypeptide(L)'
;MSPPPITELPPEMLGEIAIRTSLADLIHLSRTCKSLHRFLFAHNSRYIWKAKLASIEGLPACPADLSEYAYADLVSLSTSCQGCDASGCATVDWDLRVRLCQKCLSAVITTFDEARPPFRLRVRLGVAKFPSVKIRDLVRVRSPIPHGCAFVTKELDAIRAELKTMDVRTKAVFIKQRKAMMVEVRLHADQCRAWVASEVHAKIRSKRIPLIREKLISLGWGNELEIYYCFDDHPPCRRTGRTYSCALGSHSA
;
A
#
# COMPACT_ATOMS: atom_id res chain seq x y z
N MET A 1 30.75 -18.87 -19.60
CA MET A 1 30.55 -18.57 -18.16
C MET A 1 29.23 -17.85 -18.02
N SER A 2 28.31 -18.35 -17.18
CA SER A 2 27.05 -17.63 -16.92
C SER A 2 27.35 -16.33 -16.16
N PRO A 3 26.65 -15.23 -16.45
CA PRO A 3 26.83 -13.99 -15.69
C PRO A 3 26.48 -14.23 -14.20
N PRO A 4 27.17 -13.56 -13.26
CA PRO A 4 26.89 -13.69 -11.84
C PRO A 4 25.45 -13.25 -11.55
N PRO A 5 24.77 -13.89 -10.59
CA PRO A 5 23.42 -13.49 -10.19
C PRO A 5 23.42 -12.06 -9.67
N ILE A 6 22.33 -11.32 -9.92
CA ILE A 6 22.20 -9.91 -9.53
C ILE A 6 22.48 -9.67 -8.04
N THR A 7 22.21 -10.65 -7.19
CA THR A 7 22.42 -10.58 -5.73
C THR A 7 23.88 -10.58 -5.30
N GLU A 8 24.81 -10.89 -6.20
CA GLU A 8 26.26 -10.85 -5.98
C GLU A 8 26.89 -9.51 -6.45
N LEU A 9 26.10 -8.61 -7.03
CA LEU A 9 26.58 -7.28 -7.39
C LEU A 9 26.90 -6.45 -6.12
N PRO A 10 27.85 -5.51 -6.22
CA PRO A 10 28.12 -4.56 -5.15
C PRO A 10 26.86 -3.77 -4.74
N PRO A 11 26.69 -3.43 -3.45
CA PRO A 11 25.54 -2.68 -2.95
C PRO A 11 25.28 -1.36 -3.69
N GLU A 12 26.34 -0.71 -4.15
CA GLU A 12 26.28 0.56 -4.89
C GLU A 12 25.60 0.35 -6.26
N MET A 13 25.99 -0.71 -6.97
CA MET A 13 25.40 -1.08 -8.26
C MET A 13 23.94 -1.52 -8.09
N LEU A 14 23.64 -2.28 -7.04
CA LEU A 14 22.27 -2.64 -6.68
C LEU A 14 21.41 -1.41 -6.38
N GLY A 15 21.98 -0.41 -5.69
CA GLY A 15 21.33 0.87 -5.42
C GLY A 15 21.02 1.65 -6.69
N GLU A 16 21.98 1.73 -7.60
CA GLU A 16 21.83 2.39 -8.90
C GLU A 16 20.75 1.73 -9.78
N ILE A 17 20.70 0.39 -9.80
CA ILE A 17 19.64 -0.36 -10.48
C ILE A 17 18.29 -0.08 -9.82
N ALA A 18 18.25 -0.08 -8.49
CA ALA A 18 17.03 0.15 -7.74
C ALA A 18 16.47 1.56 -7.98
N ILE A 19 17.32 2.59 -7.99
CA ILE A 19 16.93 3.97 -8.29
C ILE A 19 16.34 4.13 -9.71
N ARG A 20 16.70 3.27 -10.67
CA ARG A 20 16.16 3.32 -12.04
C ARG A 20 14.90 2.47 -12.23
N THR A 21 14.69 1.47 -11.37
CA THR A 21 13.53 0.56 -11.41
C THR A 21 12.23 1.25 -10.97
N SER A 22 11.06 0.93 -11.52
CA SER A 22 9.82 1.60 -11.06
C SER A 22 9.49 1.26 -9.59
N LEU A 23 8.70 2.10 -8.92
CA LEU A 23 8.34 1.86 -7.52
C LEU A 23 7.58 0.54 -7.32
N ALA A 24 6.68 0.21 -8.24
CA ALA A 24 5.94 -1.06 -8.23
C ALA A 24 6.89 -2.26 -8.35
N ASP A 25 7.82 -2.20 -9.30
CA ASP A 25 8.75 -3.28 -9.58
C ASP A 25 9.73 -3.48 -8.41
N LEU A 26 10.16 -2.39 -7.75
CA LEU A 26 10.97 -2.48 -6.53
C LEU A 26 10.26 -3.20 -5.39
N ILE A 27 8.97 -2.87 -5.19
CA ILE A 27 8.15 -3.55 -4.19
C ILE A 27 8.02 -5.03 -4.53
N HIS A 28 7.71 -5.37 -5.78
CA HIS A 28 7.62 -6.78 -6.21
C HIS A 28 8.95 -7.50 -6.06
N LEU A 29 10.06 -6.88 -6.45
CA LEU A 29 11.41 -7.44 -6.32
C LEU A 29 11.77 -7.73 -4.86
N SER A 30 11.38 -6.85 -3.94
CA SER A 30 11.57 -7.08 -2.51
C SER A 30 10.78 -8.29 -2.00
N ARG A 31 9.70 -8.71 -2.66
CA ARG A 31 8.88 -9.86 -2.28
C ARG A 31 9.30 -11.17 -2.94
N THR A 32 10.06 -11.14 -4.05
CA THR A 32 10.49 -12.35 -4.77
C THR A 32 11.81 -12.94 -4.26
N CYS A 33 12.72 -12.11 -3.74
CA CYS A 33 14.06 -12.56 -3.35
C CYS A 33 14.44 -12.09 -1.94
N LYS A 34 14.78 -13.03 -1.05
CA LYS A 34 15.19 -12.73 0.34
C LYS A 34 16.43 -11.82 0.41
N SER A 35 17.39 -11.99 -0.50
CA SER A 35 18.60 -11.16 -0.53
C SER A 35 18.30 -9.72 -0.93
N LEU A 36 17.47 -9.54 -1.97
CA LEU A 36 17.02 -8.21 -2.41
C LEU A 36 16.10 -7.56 -1.37
N HIS A 37 15.23 -8.34 -0.71
CA HIS A 37 14.46 -7.88 0.43
C HIS A 37 15.36 -7.30 1.52
N ARG A 38 16.37 -8.06 1.97
CA ARG A 38 17.29 -7.59 3.01
C ARG A 38 18.04 -6.33 2.59
N PHE A 39 18.54 -6.29 1.36
CA PHE A 39 19.21 -5.11 0.83
C PHE A 39 18.27 -3.89 0.82
N LEU A 40 17.09 -4.02 0.23
CA LEU A 40 16.15 -2.92 0.07
C LEU A 40 15.55 -2.42 1.39
N PHE A 41 15.41 -3.28 2.40
CA PHE A 41 14.91 -2.92 3.73
C PHE A 41 16.00 -2.41 4.68
N ALA A 42 17.27 -2.56 4.33
CA ALA A 42 18.35 -2.12 5.19
C ALA A 42 18.33 -0.59 5.36
N HIS A 43 18.75 -0.12 6.53
CA HIS A 43 18.77 1.30 6.86
C HIS A 43 19.58 2.13 5.84
N ASN A 44 20.68 1.56 5.35
CA ASN A 44 21.52 2.19 4.33
C ASN A 44 20.86 2.29 2.95
N SER A 45 19.76 1.57 2.68
CA SER A 45 18.99 1.63 1.43
C SER A 45 17.81 2.60 1.49
N ARG A 46 17.60 3.27 2.63
CA ARG A 46 16.50 4.23 2.83
C ARG A 46 16.52 5.39 1.84
N TYR A 47 17.71 5.78 1.34
CA TYR A 47 17.85 6.81 0.32
C TYR A 47 17.14 6.46 -0.99
N ILE A 48 17.08 5.17 -1.35
CA ILE A 48 16.39 4.69 -2.55
C ILE A 48 14.91 5.01 -2.46
N TRP A 49 14.27 4.65 -1.35
CA TRP A 49 12.85 4.92 -1.11
C TRP A 49 12.54 6.40 -1.03
N LYS A 50 13.39 7.19 -0.36
CA LYS A 50 13.26 8.65 -0.31
C LYS A 50 13.31 9.27 -1.71
N ALA A 51 14.30 8.88 -2.52
CA ALA A 51 14.44 9.36 -3.89
C ALA A 51 13.22 8.99 -4.74
N LYS A 52 12.71 7.75 -4.59
CA LYS A 52 11.52 7.28 -5.31
C LYS A 52 10.24 8.00 -4.92
N LEU A 53 10.04 8.25 -3.64
CA LEU A 53 8.86 8.98 -3.17
C LEU A 53 8.92 10.45 -3.59
N ALA A 54 10.10 11.08 -3.50
CA ALA A 54 10.30 12.47 -3.89
C ALA A 54 10.11 12.71 -5.40
N SER A 55 10.31 11.69 -6.25
CA SER A 55 10.04 11.81 -7.68
C SER A 55 8.55 11.75 -8.06
N ILE A 56 7.66 11.47 -7.10
CA ILE A 56 6.22 11.38 -7.34
C ILE A 56 5.60 12.75 -7.13
N GLU A 57 5.16 13.37 -8.22
CA GLU A 57 4.53 14.68 -8.21
C GLU A 57 3.24 14.70 -7.36
N GLY A 58 3.11 15.72 -6.53
CA GLY A 58 1.95 15.96 -5.68
C GLY A 58 1.77 14.97 -4.53
N LEU A 59 2.67 13.99 -4.35
CA LEU A 59 2.56 13.00 -3.28
C LEU A 59 2.73 13.68 -1.91
N PRO A 60 1.83 13.43 -0.94
CA PRO A 60 2.04 13.89 0.43
C PRO A 60 3.37 13.40 1.02
N ALA A 61 3.96 14.19 1.92
CA ALA A 61 5.20 13.78 2.56
C ALA A 61 4.97 12.52 3.41
N CYS A 62 5.96 11.62 3.44
CA CYS A 62 5.91 10.42 4.27
C CYS A 62 5.66 10.80 5.74
N PRO A 63 4.59 10.30 6.38
CA PRO A 63 4.24 10.68 7.74
C PRO A 63 5.19 10.01 8.72
N ALA A 64 5.35 10.60 9.91
CA ALA A 64 6.30 10.12 10.92
C ALA A 64 5.97 8.71 11.47
N ASP A 65 4.73 8.24 11.31
CA ASP A 65 4.30 6.92 11.76
C ASP A 65 4.59 5.79 10.75
N LEU A 66 5.15 6.11 9.57
CA LEU A 66 5.53 5.16 8.54
C LEU A 66 7.01 5.25 8.20
N SER A 67 7.61 4.10 7.89
CA SER A 67 8.88 4.09 7.17
C SER A 67 8.67 4.42 5.70
N GLU A 68 9.71 4.90 5.01
CA GLU A 68 9.63 5.22 3.59
C GLU A 68 9.30 3.99 2.75
N TYR A 69 9.80 2.81 3.16
CA TYR A 69 9.39 1.55 2.53
C TYR A 69 7.89 1.30 2.69
N ALA A 70 7.36 1.39 3.92
CA ALA A 70 5.95 1.12 4.18
C ALA A 70 5.06 2.11 3.42
N TYR A 71 5.47 3.37 3.34
CA TYR A 71 4.75 4.37 2.56
C TYR A 71 4.86 4.11 1.06
N ALA A 72 6.06 3.77 0.55
CA ALA A 72 6.30 3.32 -0.82
C ALA A 72 5.39 2.16 -1.23
N ASP A 73 5.26 1.16 -0.37
CA ASP A 73 4.39 -0.01 -0.63
C ASP A 73 2.92 0.40 -0.79
N LEU A 74 2.44 1.34 0.03
CA LEU A 74 1.09 1.90 -0.10
C LEU A 74 0.91 2.69 -1.41
N VAL A 75 1.89 3.52 -1.81
CA VAL A 75 1.77 4.38 -3.01
C VAL A 75 2.16 3.69 -4.32
N SER A 76 2.78 2.51 -4.26
CA SER A 76 3.39 1.78 -5.39
C SER A 76 2.48 1.43 -6.58
N LEU A 77 1.19 1.79 -6.53
CA LEU A 77 0.15 1.36 -7.47
C LEU A 77 0.03 -0.17 -7.62
N SER A 78 0.71 -0.93 -6.74
CA SER A 78 0.63 -2.38 -6.70
C SER A 78 -0.80 -2.84 -6.44
N THR A 79 -1.22 -3.90 -7.12
CA THR A 79 -2.53 -4.53 -6.94
C THR A 79 -2.45 -5.78 -6.08
N SER A 80 -1.33 -5.99 -5.38
CA SER A 80 -1.14 -7.16 -4.51
C SER A 80 -1.55 -6.87 -3.06
N CYS A 81 -2.20 -7.83 -2.43
CA CYS A 81 -2.51 -7.80 -1.01
C CYS A 81 -1.23 -7.89 -0.18
N GLN A 82 -1.02 -7.01 0.80
CA GLN A 82 0.14 -7.06 1.70
C GLN A 82 0.13 -8.27 2.65
N GLY A 83 -1.02 -8.92 2.83
CA GLY A 83 -1.17 -10.06 3.75
C GLY A 83 -1.03 -11.43 3.09
N CYS A 84 -1.34 -11.56 1.80
CA CYS A 84 -1.35 -12.85 1.11
C CYS A 84 -0.85 -12.80 -0.35
N ASP A 85 -0.38 -11.64 -0.81
CA ASP A 85 0.12 -11.38 -2.17
C ASP A 85 -0.88 -11.64 -3.32
N ALA A 86 -2.14 -11.98 -3.01
CA ALA A 86 -3.19 -12.10 -4.01
C ALA A 86 -3.37 -10.79 -4.80
N SER A 87 -3.53 -10.92 -6.12
CA SER A 87 -3.77 -9.80 -7.02
C SER A 87 -5.20 -9.23 -6.87
N GLY A 88 -5.45 -8.07 -7.50
CA GLY A 88 -6.77 -7.41 -7.49
C GLY A 88 -7.04 -6.52 -6.26
N CYS A 89 -6.05 -6.30 -5.40
CA CYS A 89 -6.11 -5.37 -4.27
C CYS A 89 -5.58 -3.98 -4.65
N ALA A 90 -6.33 -3.24 -5.47
CA ALA A 90 -5.91 -1.93 -5.97
C ALA A 90 -6.15 -0.78 -4.97
N THR A 91 -7.03 -0.95 -4.00
CA THR A 91 -7.43 0.11 -3.08
C THR A 91 -6.60 0.10 -1.79
N VAL A 92 -6.08 1.26 -1.42
CA VAL A 92 -5.43 1.50 -0.12
C VAL A 92 -6.46 1.98 0.88
N ASP A 93 -6.42 1.42 2.08
CA ASP A 93 -7.08 1.99 3.25
C ASP A 93 -6.12 2.97 3.94
N TRP A 94 -6.24 4.25 3.60
CA TRP A 94 -5.34 5.30 4.10
C TRP A 94 -5.51 5.59 5.59
N ASP A 95 -6.67 5.29 6.17
CA ASP A 95 -6.90 5.47 7.61
C ASP A 95 -6.20 4.36 8.41
N LEU A 96 -6.27 3.12 7.90
CA LEU A 96 -5.62 1.96 8.53
C LEU A 96 -4.15 1.79 8.11
N ARG A 97 -3.68 2.52 7.09
CA ARG A 97 -2.35 2.41 6.48
C ARG A 97 -2.06 1.03 5.88
N VAL A 98 -3.05 0.41 5.22
CA VAL A 98 -2.91 -0.94 4.67
C VAL A 98 -3.53 -1.11 3.28
N ARG A 99 -3.03 -2.09 2.53
CA ARG A 99 -3.58 -2.59 1.26
C ARG A 99 -3.84 -4.08 1.43
N LEU A 100 -5.07 -4.43 1.83
CA LEU A 100 -5.47 -5.82 2.10
C LEU A 100 -6.70 -6.21 1.29
N CYS A 101 -6.71 -7.44 0.78
CA CYS A 101 -7.92 -8.04 0.24
C CYS A 101 -8.96 -8.22 1.37
N GLN A 102 -10.23 -8.37 1.02
CA GLN A 102 -11.30 -8.46 2.03
C GLN A 102 -11.08 -9.58 3.05
N LYS A 103 -10.56 -10.73 2.62
CA LYS A 103 -10.22 -11.87 3.50
C LYS A 103 -9.13 -11.51 4.51
N CYS A 104 -8.05 -10.85 4.08
CA CYS A 104 -6.98 -10.45 4.98
C CYS A 104 -7.40 -9.29 5.88
N LEU A 105 -8.20 -8.36 5.35
CA LEU A 105 -8.73 -7.24 6.12
C LEU A 105 -9.63 -7.75 7.26
N SER A 106 -10.60 -8.62 6.97
CA SER A 106 -11.51 -9.17 7.98
C SER A 106 -10.81 -9.99 9.07
N ALA A 107 -9.63 -10.54 8.79
CA ALA A 107 -8.83 -11.27 9.77
C ALA A 107 -8.10 -10.36 10.78
N VAL A 108 -7.94 -9.06 10.48
CA VAL A 108 -7.16 -8.12 11.31
C VAL A 108 -7.98 -6.98 11.88
N ILE A 109 -9.15 -6.70 11.29
CA ILE A 109 -10.07 -5.67 11.76
C ILE A 109 -11.16 -6.28 12.63
N THR A 110 -11.70 -5.45 13.51
CA THR A 110 -13.00 -5.73 14.12
C THR A 110 -13.98 -4.63 13.71
N THR A 111 -15.12 -5.04 13.14
CA THR A 111 -16.20 -4.16 12.69
C THR A 111 -17.19 -3.92 13.82
N PHE A 112 -17.71 -2.70 13.93
CA PHE A 112 -18.75 -2.37 14.90
C PHE A 112 -19.74 -1.37 14.33
N ASP A 113 -20.99 -1.54 14.74
CA ASP A 113 -22.07 -0.60 14.49
C ASP A 113 -21.93 0.61 15.41
N GLU A 114 -21.70 1.82 14.85
CA GLU A 114 -21.58 3.08 15.60
C GLU A 114 -22.74 3.34 16.57
N ALA A 115 -23.92 2.74 16.33
CA ALA A 115 -25.11 2.90 17.15
C ALA A 115 -25.17 1.97 18.39
N ARG A 116 -24.29 0.96 18.53
CA ARG A 116 -24.36 -0.03 19.63
C ARG A 116 -23.13 0.01 20.56
N PRO A 117 -23.28 -0.09 21.89
CA PRO A 117 -22.14 -0.27 22.81
C PRO A 117 -21.19 -1.37 22.30
N PRO A 118 -19.85 -1.13 22.28
CA PRO A 118 -19.09 -0.54 23.37
C PRO A 118 -18.37 0.79 23.03
N PHE A 119 -19.02 1.73 22.32
CA PHE A 119 -18.46 3.09 22.11
C PHE A 119 -18.24 3.88 23.42
N ARG A 120 -18.81 3.42 24.53
CA ARG A 120 -18.30 3.75 25.87
C ARG A 120 -17.32 2.69 26.35
N LEU A 121 -16.26 2.44 25.59
CA LEU A 121 -14.98 2.16 26.24
C LEU A 121 -14.57 3.49 26.89
N ARG A 122 -15.30 3.87 27.95
CA ARG A 122 -14.65 4.41 29.12
C ARG A 122 -13.62 3.33 29.41
N VAL A 123 -12.40 3.47 28.90
CA VAL A 123 -11.27 2.92 29.61
C VAL A 123 -11.51 3.47 31.01
N ARG A 124 -12.00 2.63 31.93
CA ARG A 124 -12.09 3.03 33.33
C ARG A 124 -10.61 3.19 33.69
N LEU A 125 -10.08 4.39 33.47
CA LEU A 125 -8.69 4.72 33.74
C LEU A 125 -8.40 4.63 35.24
N GLY A 126 -9.43 4.37 36.07
CA GLY A 126 -9.41 4.43 37.52
C GLY A 126 -9.55 5.85 38.05
N VAL A 127 -9.96 6.82 37.21
CA VAL A 127 -9.88 8.25 37.53
C VAL A 127 -11.22 8.91 37.25
N ALA A 128 -11.90 9.36 38.31
CA ALA A 128 -13.23 9.95 38.26
C ALA A 128 -13.35 11.25 37.44
N LYS A 129 -12.23 11.83 36.98
CA LYS A 129 -12.17 13.18 36.35
C LYS A 129 -11.79 13.22 34.86
N PHE A 130 -11.62 12.09 34.17
CA PHE A 130 -11.33 12.11 32.72
C PHE A 130 -12.60 11.95 31.87
N PRO A 131 -12.91 12.88 30.93
CA PRO A 131 -13.99 12.71 29.99
C PRO A 131 -13.75 11.48 29.09
N SER A 132 -14.84 10.83 28.67
CA SER A 132 -14.84 9.60 27.87
C SER A 132 -13.94 9.72 26.63
N VAL A 133 -12.82 9.01 26.60
CA VAL A 133 -11.93 8.92 25.44
C VAL A 133 -12.59 8.03 24.37
N LYS A 134 -12.68 8.50 23.13
CA LYS A 134 -13.26 7.70 22.04
C LYS A 134 -12.20 6.75 21.47
N ILE A 135 -12.61 5.58 20.99
CA ILE A 135 -11.69 4.61 20.35
C ILE A 135 -10.88 5.27 19.21
N ARG A 136 -11.53 6.12 18.40
CA ARG A 136 -10.86 6.86 17.31
C ARG A 136 -9.80 7.87 17.78
N ASP A 137 -9.79 8.24 19.06
CA ASP A 137 -8.74 9.09 19.62
C ASP A 137 -7.49 8.27 19.99
N LEU A 138 -7.59 6.95 20.00
CA LEU A 138 -6.53 6.04 20.46
C LEU A 138 -5.96 5.18 19.33
N VAL A 139 -6.80 4.70 18.42
CA VAL A 139 -6.39 3.78 17.35
C VAL A 139 -6.79 4.29 15.97
N ARG A 140 -6.16 3.73 14.94
CA ARG A 140 -6.57 3.92 13.55
C ARG A 140 -7.95 3.31 13.32
N VAL A 141 -8.85 4.09 12.74
CA VAL A 141 -10.23 3.69 12.48
C VAL A 141 -10.60 4.05 11.04
N ARG A 142 -11.12 3.07 10.31
CA ARG A 142 -11.78 3.25 9.01
C ARG A 142 -13.23 3.68 9.24
N SER A 143 -13.60 4.86 8.73
CA SER A 143 -14.98 5.39 8.80
C SER A 143 -15.25 6.38 7.64
N PRO A 144 -16.47 6.39 7.05
CA PRO A 144 -17.61 5.51 7.34
C PRO A 144 -17.62 4.29 6.41
N ILE A 145 -17.84 3.10 6.97
CA ILE A 145 -18.45 1.98 6.23
C ILE A 145 -19.98 2.18 6.36
N PRO A 146 -20.82 1.79 5.38
CA PRO A 146 -22.26 1.78 5.60
C PRO A 146 -22.56 1.06 6.92
N HIS A 147 -23.06 1.82 7.91
CA HIS A 147 -23.43 1.35 9.25
C HIS A 147 -22.30 1.06 10.25
N GLY A 148 -21.07 1.58 10.09
CA GLY A 148 -20.07 1.36 11.14
C GLY A 148 -18.66 1.89 10.95
N CYS A 149 -17.85 1.51 11.92
CA CYS A 149 -16.41 1.71 11.97
C CYS A 149 -15.68 0.37 12.02
N ALA A 150 -14.44 0.35 11.55
CA ALA A 150 -13.52 -0.76 11.78
C ALA A 150 -12.16 -0.29 12.26
N PHE A 151 -11.51 -1.06 13.13
CA PHE A 151 -10.16 -0.76 13.63
C PHE A 151 -9.33 -2.04 13.75
N VAL A 152 -8.01 -1.88 13.82
CA VAL A 152 -7.08 -3.01 13.98
C VAL A 152 -7.11 -3.52 15.41
N THR A 153 -7.49 -4.79 15.60
CA THR A 153 -7.70 -5.39 16.93
C THR A 153 -6.42 -5.34 17.78
N LYS A 154 -5.28 -5.74 17.18
CA LYS A 154 -3.98 -5.79 17.85
C LYS A 154 -3.51 -4.43 18.37
N GLU A 155 -3.84 -3.35 17.66
CA GLU A 155 -3.46 -2.00 18.07
C GLU A 155 -4.20 -1.60 19.36
N LEU A 156 -5.50 -1.89 19.43
CA LEU A 156 -6.30 -1.58 20.61
C LEU A 156 -5.86 -2.41 21.83
N ASP A 157 -5.56 -3.69 21.64
CA ASP A 157 -5.13 -4.56 22.73
C ASP A 157 -3.76 -4.15 23.28
N ALA A 158 -2.82 -3.74 22.41
CA ALA A 158 -1.55 -3.17 22.84
C ALA A 158 -1.73 -1.90 23.68
N ILE A 159 -2.57 -0.97 23.22
CA ILE A 159 -2.88 0.26 23.98
C ILE A 159 -3.55 -0.05 25.32
N ARG A 160 -4.47 -1.02 25.35
CA ARG A 160 -5.10 -1.45 26.61
C ARG A 160 -4.09 -2.04 27.58
N ALA A 161 -3.12 -2.82 27.10
CA ALA A 161 -2.07 -3.39 27.93
C ALA A 161 -1.16 -2.28 28.51
N GLU A 162 -0.74 -1.33 27.68
CA GLU A 162 0.09 -0.19 28.08
C GLU A 162 -0.64 0.73 29.08
N LEU A 163 -1.92 1.04 28.82
CA LEU A 163 -2.72 1.83 29.75
C LEU A 163 -2.95 1.12 31.09
N LYS A 164 -2.87 -0.22 31.18
CA LYS A 164 -3.02 -0.91 32.48
C LYS A 164 -1.82 -0.69 33.39
N THR A 165 -0.63 -0.54 32.84
CA THR A 165 0.62 -0.43 33.62
C THR A 165 0.93 1.01 34.05
N MET A 166 0.33 2.01 33.40
CA MET A 166 0.57 3.42 33.68
C MET A 166 -0.22 3.99 34.87
N ASP A 167 0.38 4.92 35.61
CA ASP A 167 -0.30 5.74 36.60
C ASP A 167 -1.22 6.80 35.95
N VAL A 168 -2.01 7.47 36.77
CA VAL A 168 -3.02 8.44 36.34
C VAL A 168 -2.44 9.62 35.55
N ARG A 169 -1.30 10.17 35.97
CA ARG A 169 -0.69 11.34 35.31
C ARG A 169 -0.08 10.92 33.97
N THR A 170 0.62 9.79 33.94
CA THR A 170 1.23 9.25 32.71
C THR A 170 0.16 8.89 31.67
N LYS A 171 -0.95 8.26 32.09
CA LYS A 171 -2.12 7.99 31.21
C LYS A 171 -2.63 9.25 30.51
N ALA A 172 -2.76 10.35 31.25
CA ALA A 172 -3.27 11.61 30.70
C ALA A 172 -2.37 12.14 29.58
N VAL A 173 -1.05 12.12 29.80
CA VAL A 173 -0.06 12.56 28.82
C VAL A 173 -0.08 11.64 27.59
N PHE A 174 -0.08 10.33 27.81
CA PHE A 174 -0.15 9.33 26.74
C PHE A 174 -1.39 9.52 25.87
N ILE A 175 -2.57 9.64 26.47
CA ILE A 175 -3.85 9.85 25.75
C ILE A 175 -3.81 11.14 24.95
N LYS A 176 -3.29 12.23 25.52
CA LYS A 176 -3.16 13.52 24.83
C LYS A 176 -2.26 13.39 23.58
N GLN A 177 -1.11 12.75 23.72
CA GLN A 177 -0.18 12.51 22.61
C GLN A 177 -0.79 11.59 21.55
N ARG A 178 -1.45 10.51 21.96
CA ARG A 178 -2.10 9.57 21.04
C ARG A 178 -3.22 10.24 20.25
N LYS A 179 -4.02 11.08 20.90
CA LYS A 179 -5.07 11.85 20.24
C LYS A 179 -4.50 12.78 19.17
N ALA A 180 -3.41 13.49 19.48
CA ALA A 180 -2.73 14.33 18.50
C ALA A 180 -2.21 13.50 17.32
N MET A 181 -1.55 12.37 17.58
CA MET A 181 -1.10 11.45 16.53
C MET A 181 -2.25 10.97 15.63
N MET A 182 -3.40 10.60 16.21
CA MET A 182 -4.55 10.15 15.43
C MET A 182 -5.16 11.27 14.57
N VAL A 183 -5.05 12.55 14.99
CA VAL A 183 -5.43 13.69 14.15
C VAL A 183 -4.52 13.80 12.93
N GLU A 184 -3.20 13.73 13.13
CA GLU A 184 -2.23 13.74 12.03
C GLU A 184 -2.45 12.57 11.05
N VAL A 185 -2.74 11.37 11.57
CA VAL A 185 -3.00 10.19 10.74
C VAL A 185 -4.18 10.44 9.79
N ARG A 186 -5.28 11.00 10.31
CA ARG A 186 -6.49 11.32 9.53
C ARG A 186 -6.24 12.43 8.52
N LEU A 187 -5.58 13.51 8.94
CA LEU A 187 -5.24 14.62 8.04
C LEU A 187 -4.40 14.12 6.85
N HIS A 188 -3.37 13.32 7.13
CA HIS A 188 -2.55 12.72 6.08
C HIS A 188 -3.35 11.72 5.22
N ALA A 189 -4.28 10.96 5.81
CA ALA A 189 -5.14 10.06 5.04
C ALA A 189 -6.03 10.83 4.04
N ASP A 190 -6.56 11.99 4.45
CA ASP A 190 -7.33 12.89 3.58
C ASP A 190 -6.47 13.48 2.46
N GLN A 191 -5.24 13.89 2.77
CA GLN A 191 -4.27 14.35 1.77
C GLN A 191 -3.97 13.24 0.74
N CYS A 192 -3.75 12.00 1.17
CA CYS A 192 -3.53 10.87 0.26
C CYS A 192 -4.77 10.58 -0.60
N ARG A 193 -5.97 10.63 -0.02
CA ARG A 193 -7.22 10.48 -0.80
C ARG A 193 -7.35 11.56 -1.87
N ALA A 194 -7.09 12.81 -1.51
CA ALA A 194 -7.12 13.94 -2.45
C ALA A 194 -6.07 13.77 -3.56
N TRP A 195 -4.86 13.33 -3.21
CA TRP A 195 -3.80 13.04 -4.18
C TRP A 195 -4.19 11.91 -5.15
N VAL A 196 -4.75 10.80 -4.66
CA VAL A 196 -5.22 9.70 -5.52
C VAL A 196 -6.32 10.14 -6.48
N ALA A 197 -7.19 11.05 -6.04
CA ALA A 197 -8.25 11.64 -6.85
C ALA A 197 -7.75 12.72 -7.83
N SER A 198 -6.52 13.21 -7.68
CA SER A 198 -5.95 14.25 -8.54
C SER A 198 -5.59 13.73 -9.94
N GLU A 199 -5.64 14.61 -10.94
CA GLU A 199 -5.24 14.29 -12.31
C GLU A 199 -3.78 13.84 -12.43
N VAL A 200 -2.91 14.30 -11.53
CA VAL A 200 -1.48 13.96 -11.52
C VAL A 200 -1.31 12.45 -11.32
N HIS A 201 -2.07 11.86 -10.39
CA HIS A 201 -2.07 10.43 -10.16
C HIS A 201 -2.65 9.63 -11.34
N ALA A 202 -3.72 10.14 -11.98
CA ALA A 202 -4.28 9.54 -13.19
C ALA A 202 -3.27 9.54 -14.36
N LYS A 203 -2.51 10.63 -14.53
CA LYS A 203 -1.44 10.76 -15.53
C LYS A 203 -0.28 9.81 -15.25
N ILE A 204 0.13 9.61 -13.99
CA ILE A 204 1.15 8.61 -13.63
C ILE A 204 0.73 7.20 -14.08
N ARG A 205 -0.55 6.86 -13.95
CA ARG A 205 -1.10 5.57 -14.41
C ARG A 205 -1.11 5.43 -15.94
N SER A 206 -1.39 6.52 -16.66
CA SER A 206 -1.50 6.57 -18.13
C SER A 206 -0.15 6.61 -18.85
N LYS A 207 0.85 7.34 -18.32
CA LYS A 207 2.10 7.64 -19.03
C LYS A 207 3.08 6.47 -19.18
N ARG A 208 2.95 5.37 -18.43
CA ARG A 208 3.91 4.23 -18.52
C ARG A 208 3.79 3.43 -19.81
N ILE A 209 2.57 3.14 -20.24
CA ILE A 209 2.35 2.25 -21.39
C ILE A 209 2.90 2.85 -22.70
N PRO A 210 2.66 4.14 -23.02
CA PRO A 210 3.20 4.74 -24.25
C PRO A 210 4.73 4.80 -24.26
N LEU A 211 5.37 5.16 -23.15
CA LEU A 211 6.83 5.26 -23.04
C LEU A 211 7.52 3.90 -23.14
N ILE A 212 6.95 2.88 -22.49
CA ILE A 212 7.45 1.50 -22.61
C ILE A 212 7.28 1.00 -24.05
N ARG A 213 6.13 1.27 -24.67
CA ARG A 213 5.86 0.91 -26.06
C ARG A 213 6.86 1.55 -27.02
N GLU A 214 7.06 2.85 -26.93
CA GLU A 214 8.02 3.59 -27.75
C GLU A 214 9.45 3.06 -27.56
N LYS A 215 9.83 2.76 -26.31
CA LYS A 215 11.14 2.17 -26.03
C LYS A 215 11.28 0.77 -26.64
N LEU A 216 10.28 -0.09 -26.51
CA LEU A 216 10.28 -1.44 -27.07
C LEU A 216 10.37 -1.40 -28.61
N ILE A 217 9.63 -0.50 -29.26
CA ILE A 217 9.75 -0.26 -30.70
C ILE A 217 11.18 0.16 -31.07
N SER A 218 11.77 1.11 -30.34
CA SER A 218 13.16 1.55 -30.59
C SER A 218 14.21 0.46 -30.41
N LEU A 219 13.89 -0.60 -29.65
CA LEU A 219 14.74 -1.75 -29.41
C LEU A 219 14.49 -2.89 -30.42
N GLY A 220 13.62 -2.67 -31.42
CA GLY A 220 13.32 -3.65 -32.47
C GLY A 220 12.15 -4.60 -32.17
N TRP A 221 11.46 -4.45 -31.03
CA TRP A 221 10.34 -5.31 -30.61
C TRP A 221 8.98 -4.82 -31.14
N GLY A 222 8.97 -4.11 -32.28
CA GLY A 222 7.75 -3.52 -32.83
C GLY A 222 6.73 -4.56 -33.30
N ASN A 223 7.21 -5.61 -33.98
CA ASN A 223 6.36 -6.63 -34.60
C ASN A 223 5.68 -7.51 -33.53
N GLU A 224 6.38 -7.84 -32.45
CA GLU A 224 5.86 -8.63 -31.33
C GLU A 224 4.74 -7.91 -30.57
N LEU A 225 4.79 -6.57 -30.54
CA LEU A 225 3.74 -5.76 -29.94
C LEU A 225 2.44 -5.80 -30.76
N GLU A 226 2.51 -5.82 -32.09
CA GLU A 226 1.32 -5.96 -32.94
C GLU A 226 0.56 -7.27 -32.67
N ILE A 227 1.29 -8.36 -32.45
CA ILE A 227 0.71 -9.67 -32.09
C ILE A 227 -0.01 -9.61 -30.73
N TYR A 228 0.54 -8.86 -29.76
CA TYR A 228 -0.02 -8.76 -28.41
C TYR A 228 -1.26 -7.84 -28.35
N TYR A 229 -1.24 -6.71 -29.07
CA TYR A 229 -2.36 -5.75 -29.06
C TYR A 229 -3.57 -6.22 -29.89
N CYS A 230 -3.41 -7.16 -30.83
CA CYS A 230 -4.55 -7.82 -31.48
C CYS A 230 -5.48 -8.57 -30.51
N PHE A 231 -5.04 -8.88 -29.27
CA PHE A 231 -5.86 -9.57 -28.27
C PHE A 231 -6.66 -8.64 -27.34
N ASP A 232 -6.32 -7.36 -27.24
CA ASP A 232 -6.99 -6.41 -26.34
C ASP A 232 -8.28 -5.79 -26.93
N ASP A 233 -8.50 -5.92 -28.25
CA ASP A 233 -9.75 -5.53 -28.93
C ASP A 233 -10.87 -6.59 -28.76
N HIS A 234 -10.69 -7.57 -27.87
CA HIS A 234 -11.73 -8.51 -27.47
C HIS A 234 -12.10 -8.31 -25.99
N PRO A 235 -13.40 -8.28 -25.65
CA PRO A 235 -13.86 -8.11 -24.27
C PRO A 235 -13.26 -9.21 -23.38
N PRO A 236 -13.05 -8.94 -22.07
CA PRO A 236 -12.23 -9.78 -21.20
C PRO A 236 -12.75 -11.22 -21.17
N CYS A 237 -12.04 -12.11 -21.87
CA CYS A 237 -12.33 -13.52 -21.88
C CYS A 237 -12.10 -14.07 -20.46
N ARG A 238 -13.17 -14.41 -19.75
CA ARG A 238 -13.08 -15.18 -18.50
C ARG A 238 -12.35 -16.48 -18.82
N ARG A 239 -11.19 -16.69 -18.19
CA ARG A 239 -10.43 -17.94 -18.29
C ARG A 239 -11.28 -19.10 -17.78
N THR A 240 -11.91 -19.83 -18.69
CA THR A 240 -12.33 -21.22 -18.52
C THR A 240 -11.56 -22.05 -19.53
N GLY A 241 -11.00 -23.17 -19.08
CA GLY A 241 -9.86 -23.83 -19.71
C GLY A 241 -10.04 -24.38 -21.13
N ARG A 242 -8.86 -24.54 -21.74
CA ARG A 242 -8.45 -25.44 -22.84
C ARG A 242 -8.76 -25.03 -24.29
N THR A 243 -7.66 -25.11 -25.05
CA THR A 243 -7.45 -25.16 -26.51
C THR A 243 -7.78 -23.91 -27.32
N TYR A 244 -6.73 -23.35 -27.93
CA TYR A 244 -6.81 -22.34 -28.99
C TYR A 244 -6.73 -23.08 -30.33
N SER A 245 -7.77 -23.02 -31.15
CA SER A 245 -7.64 -23.17 -32.61
C SER A 245 -7.76 -21.79 -33.24
N CYS A 246 -6.72 -21.37 -33.95
CA CYS A 246 -6.75 -20.16 -34.76
C CYS A 246 -7.51 -20.48 -36.05
N ALA A 247 -8.74 -19.98 -36.18
CA ALA A 247 -9.40 -19.92 -37.47
C ALA A 247 -8.80 -18.75 -38.26
N LEU A 248 -7.78 -19.05 -39.06
CA LEU A 248 -7.35 -18.15 -40.13
C LEU A 248 -8.52 -18.00 -41.11
N GLY A 249 -9.17 -16.83 -41.07
CA GLY A 249 -10.17 -16.43 -42.05
C GLY A 249 -9.52 -16.33 -43.43
N SER A 250 -9.99 -17.21 -44.31
CA SER A 250 -9.74 -17.21 -45.74
C SER A 250 -10.06 -15.86 -46.38
N HIS A 251 -9.04 -15.19 -46.92
CA HIS A 251 -9.22 -14.26 -48.02
C HIS A 251 -8.98 -15.00 -49.33
N SER A 252 -10.07 -15.31 -50.03
CA SER A 252 -10.06 -15.67 -51.45
C SER A 252 -10.67 -14.50 -52.23
N ALA A 253 -10.07 -14.21 -53.38
CA ALA A 253 -10.58 -13.32 -54.41
C ALA A 253 -11.93 -13.78 -54.99
#